data_AF-D6YSN1-F1
#
_entry.id   AF-D6YSN1-F1
#
_cell.length_a   1.000
_cell.length_b   1.000
_cell.length_c   1.000
_cell.angle_alpha   90.00
_cell.angle_beta   90.00
_cell.angle_gamma   90.00
#
_symmetry.space_group_name_H-M   'P 1'
#
loop_
_entity.id
_entity.type
_entity.pdbx_description
1 polymer ?
#
loop_
_entity_poly.entity_id
_entity_poly.type
_entity_poly.pdbx_seq_one_letter_code
_entity_poly.pdbx_strand_id
1 'polypeptide(L)'
;MTGTIFSILVAIFLFFNPIAKAVAVNPIPFGILLFLIGAITLLSALLITLFSWGPLQKAEQHATPGVMRTFAGDKNLKLTATLIIVFLILTYVFIIDLLFIHAFNPTYLLMGWTIILGITIDVIKHLLHRVMNYLDPRHVIEYFGEKAEESVRKSDFKTVCDWYDTFSEISMKALAKHDTTLCLNSIDRMRSLTKHYLAQAKNIHFNDEEAKGDHVNYTLFYFFQRVEMIYESALRQKLEPVCSHIVTMLGKAAIYCAKFDISVAHYPLFYLGKLTNAAQKKKLEEVGSRSSLTMLEVAKVILNEVDLQYVDIKETFLTIVNNMHQIAQETFRNNKSTNINLLIQPLYQLKDLFLQGKAASHQDTPIILSNIDQVLNEFTTLETVLSTMPPASEMEKEKQEMEQTENKETDG
;
A
#
# COMPACT_ATOMS: atom_id res chain seq x y z
N MET A 1 -27.34 17.70 -3.42
CA MET A 1 -28.46 18.44 -2.82
C MET A 1 -28.89 19.64 -3.66
N THR A 2 -28.16 20.01 -4.72
CA THR A 2 -28.56 21.12 -5.60
C THR A 2 -29.85 20.80 -6.36
N GLY A 3 -30.09 19.52 -6.71
CA GLY A 3 -31.32 19.10 -7.40
C GLY A 3 -32.56 19.22 -6.52
N THR A 4 -32.46 18.77 -5.27
CA THR A 4 -33.55 18.85 -4.29
C THR A 4 -33.90 20.29 -3.93
N ILE A 5 -32.91 21.16 -3.74
CA ILE A 5 -33.16 22.58 -3.44
C ILE A 5 -33.87 23.26 -4.62
N PHE A 6 -33.39 23.00 -5.84
CA PHE A 6 -34.03 23.54 -7.05
C PHE A 6 -35.47 23.03 -7.21
N SER A 7 -35.72 21.73 -6.98
CA SER A 7 -37.07 21.18 -7.10
C SER A 7 -38.04 21.73 -6.06
N ILE A 8 -37.59 22.01 -4.84
CA ILE A 8 -38.40 22.66 -3.81
C ILE A 8 -38.79 24.07 -4.25
N LEU A 9 -37.83 24.85 -4.79
CA LEU A 9 -38.12 26.19 -5.30
C LEU A 9 -39.13 26.17 -6.46
N VAL A 10 -38.99 25.21 -7.38
CA VAL A 10 -39.94 25.02 -8.48
C VAL A 10 -41.31 24.58 -7.95
N ALA A 11 -41.36 23.68 -6.96
CA ALA A 11 -42.62 23.25 -6.34
C ALA A 11 -43.35 24.42 -5.65
N ILE A 12 -42.62 25.29 -4.93
CA ILE A 12 -43.18 26.51 -4.32
C ILE A 12 -43.72 27.44 -5.41
N PHE A 13 -42.97 27.64 -6.50
CA PHE A 13 -43.43 28.46 -7.63
C PHE A 13 -44.70 27.90 -8.28
N LEU A 14 -44.78 26.58 -8.47
CA LEU A 14 -45.94 25.91 -9.05
C LEU A 14 -47.20 26.01 -8.17
N PHE A 15 -47.05 26.11 -6.85
CA PHE A 15 -48.17 26.32 -5.95
C PHE A 15 -48.89 27.67 -6.18
N PHE A 16 -48.14 28.72 -6.49
CA PHE A 16 -48.67 30.06 -6.69
C PHE A 16 -49.04 30.36 -8.16
N ASN A 17 -48.67 29.50 -9.11
CA ASN A 17 -48.81 29.77 -10.54
C ASN A 17 -50.08 29.14 -11.16
N PRO A 18 -50.82 29.85 -12.01
CA PRO A 18 -51.99 29.31 -12.73
C PRO A 18 -51.71 28.11 -13.65
N ILE A 19 -50.45 27.75 -13.94
CA ILE A 19 -50.08 26.54 -14.69
C ILE A 19 -50.74 25.29 -14.10
N ALA A 20 -50.83 25.18 -12.77
CA ALA A 20 -51.48 24.03 -12.13
C ALA A 20 -52.99 23.95 -12.44
N LYS A 21 -53.65 25.08 -12.67
CA LYS A 21 -55.06 25.12 -13.11
C LYS A 21 -55.21 24.69 -14.57
N ALA A 22 -54.23 24.99 -15.42
CA ALA A 22 -54.21 24.52 -16.81
C ALA A 22 -54.06 22.99 -16.91
N VAL A 23 -53.29 22.38 -16.00
CA VAL A 23 -53.16 20.91 -15.89
C VAL A 23 -54.52 20.25 -15.62
N ALA A 24 -55.35 20.85 -14.76
CA ALA A 24 -56.68 20.34 -14.43
C ALA A 24 -57.66 20.38 -15.61
N VAL A 25 -57.46 21.28 -16.58
CA VAL A 25 -58.32 21.40 -17.77
C VAL A 25 -57.92 20.40 -18.86
N ASN A 26 -56.63 20.12 -19.03
CA ASN A 26 -56.14 19.11 -19.98
C ASN A 26 -54.92 18.37 -19.40
N PRO A 27 -55.13 17.21 -18.74
CA PRO A 27 -54.06 16.49 -18.06
C PRO A 27 -53.16 15.68 -19.01
N ILE A 28 -53.61 15.41 -20.24
CA ILE A 28 -52.93 14.55 -21.22
C ILE A 28 -51.50 15.01 -21.54
N PRO A 29 -51.23 16.28 -21.94
CA PRO A 29 -49.86 16.71 -22.26
C PRO A 29 -48.91 16.63 -21.06
N PHE A 30 -49.43 16.85 -19.85
CA PHE A 30 -48.64 16.72 -18.62
C PHE A 30 -48.35 15.26 -18.30
N GLY A 31 -49.32 14.36 -18.46
CA GLY A 31 -49.08 12.91 -18.33
C GLY A 31 -48.00 12.40 -19.29
N ILE A 32 -48.01 12.86 -20.54
CA ILE A 32 -46.97 12.54 -21.53
C ILE A 32 -45.60 13.08 -21.10
N LEU A 33 -45.53 14.30 -20.59
CA LEU A 33 -44.27 14.89 -20.10
C LEU A 33 -43.70 14.11 -18.90
N LEU A 34 -44.55 13.78 -17.91
CA LEU A 34 -44.17 12.97 -16.75
C LEU A 34 -43.63 11.60 -17.19
N PHE A 35 -44.31 10.96 -18.15
CA PHE A 35 -43.87 9.70 -18.73
C PHE A 35 -42.50 9.83 -19.40
N LEU A 36 -42.31 10.86 -20.22
CA LEU A 36 -41.07 11.09 -20.95
C LEU A 36 -39.89 11.34 -19.99
N ILE A 37 -40.09 12.15 -18.93
CA ILE A 37 -39.06 12.39 -17.93
C ILE A 37 -38.77 11.12 -17.11
N GLY A 38 -39.80 10.36 -16.73
CA GLY A 38 -39.64 9.06 -16.09
C GLY A 38 -38.83 8.08 -16.95
N ALA A 39 -39.14 8.00 -18.24
CA ALA A 39 -38.45 7.17 -19.21
C ALA A 39 -36.99 7.59 -19.41
N ILE A 40 -36.70 8.89 -19.52
CA ILE A 40 -35.33 9.42 -19.60
C ILE A 40 -34.56 9.08 -18.32
N THR A 41 -35.20 9.21 -17.16
CA THR A 41 -34.56 8.93 -15.87
C THR A 41 -34.20 7.45 -15.76
N LEU A 42 -35.13 6.55 -16.11
CA LEU A 42 -34.86 5.11 -16.19
C LEU A 42 -33.73 4.81 -17.18
N LEU A 43 -33.81 5.37 -18.39
CA LEU A 43 -32.80 5.18 -19.42
C LEU A 43 -31.43 5.64 -18.93
N SER A 44 -31.34 6.80 -18.29
CA SER A 44 -30.10 7.32 -17.74
C SER A 44 -29.50 6.41 -16.66
N ALA A 45 -30.32 5.89 -15.74
CA ALA A 45 -29.87 4.97 -14.71
C ALA A 45 -29.39 3.63 -15.32
N LEU A 46 -30.12 3.10 -16.30
CA LEU A 46 -29.73 1.90 -17.04
C LEU A 46 -28.42 2.12 -17.81
N LEU A 47 -28.28 3.24 -18.51
CA LEU A 47 -27.06 3.58 -19.24
C LEU A 47 -25.87 3.76 -18.29
N ILE A 48 -26.03 4.42 -17.15
CA ILE A 48 -24.94 4.54 -16.14
C ILE A 48 -24.50 3.14 -15.69
N THR A 49 -25.46 2.26 -15.38
CA THR A 49 -25.14 0.91 -14.92
C THR A 49 -24.47 0.08 -16.03
N LEU A 50 -25.03 0.11 -17.25
CA LEU A 50 -24.51 -0.63 -18.40
C LEU A 50 -23.12 -0.12 -18.83
N PHE A 51 -22.96 1.20 -18.94
CA PHE A 51 -21.68 1.80 -19.28
C PHE A 51 -20.67 1.75 -18.16
N SER A 52 -21.06 1.49 -16.91
CA SER A 52 -20.11 1.26 -15.82
C SER A 52 -19.42 -0.10 -15.92
N TRP A 53 -20.08 -1.12 -16.47
CA TRP A 53 -19.55 -2.49 -16.52
C TRP A 53 -18.25 -2.60 -17.32
N GLY A 54 -18.14 -1.95 -18.47
CA GLY A 54 -16.92 -1.99 -19.30
C GLY A 54 -15.70 -1.38 -18.59
N PRO A 55 -15.78 -0.12 -18.13
CA PRO A 55 -14.76 0.52 -17.31
C PRO A 55 -14.48 -0.24 -16.02
N LEU A 56 -15.48 -0.83 -15.35
CA LEU A 56 -15.28 -1.60 -14.13
C LEU A 56 -14.54 -2.92 -14.40
N GLN A 57 -14.85 -3.59 -15.51
CA GLN A 57 -14.11 -4.78 -15.95
C GLN A 57 -12.67 -4.42 -16.32
N LYS A 58 -12.44 -3.26 -16.94
CA LYS A 58 -11.08 -2.73 -17.12
C LYS A 58 -10.43 -2.44 -15.76
N ALA A 59 -11.12 -1.78 -14.83
CA ALA A 59 -10.58 -1.54 -13.49
C ALA A 59 -10.23 -2.86 -12.77
N GLU A 60 -11.01 -3.92 -12.95
CA GLU A 60 -10.73 -5.27 -12.41
C GLU A 60 -9.45 -5.89 -13.01
N GLN A 61 -9.29 -5.77 -14.33
CA GLN A 61 -8.07 -6.18 -15.04
C GLN A 61 -6.85 -5.34 -14.64
N HIS A 62 -7.06 -4.09 -14.22
CA HIS A 62 -6.00 -3.16 -13.86
C HIS A 62 -5.62 -3.19 -12.38
N ALA A 63 -6.56 -3.43 -11.47
CA ALA A 63 -6.36 -3.40 -10.02
C ALA A 63 -6.46 -4.81 -9.40
N THR A 64 -7.67 -5.37 -9.26
CA THR A 64 -7.90 -6.70 -8.65
C THR A 64 -9.36 -7.16 -8.86
N PRO A 65 -9.65 -8.47 -8.95
CA PRO A 65 -11.00 -9.06 -8.84
C PRO A 65 -11.77 -8.61 -7.59
N GLY A 66 -11.08 -8.15 -6.55
CA GLY A 66 -11.72 -7.58 -5.36
C GLY A 66 -12.61 -6.36 -5.66
N VAL A 67 -12.33 -5.60 -6.72
CA VAL A 67 -13.10 -4.39 -7.09
C VAL A 67 -14.54 -4.75 -7.44
N MET A 68 -14.72 -5.76 -8.30
CA MET A 68 -16.04 -6.20 -8.73
C MET A 68 -16.85 -6.78 -7.56
N ARG A 69 -16.21 -7.61 -6.71
CA ARG A 69 -16.88 -8.15 -5.50
C ARG A 69 -17.34 -7.04 -4.56
N THR A 70 -16.50 -6.03 -4.37
CA THR A 70 -16.81 -4.88 -3.53
C THR A 70 -17.95 -4.06 -4.10
N PHE A 71 -17.92 -3.79 -5.40
CA PHE A 71 -18.98 -3.08 -6.11
C PHE A 71 -20.32 -3.81 -6.01
N ALA A 72 -20.34 -5.13 -6.22
CA ALA A 72 -21.54 -5.96 -6.09
C ALA A 72 -22.06 -6.07 -4.63
N GLY A 73 -21.15 -5.97 -3.66
CA GLY A 73 -21.45 -6.00 -2.22
C GLY A 73 -21.91 -4.66 -1.64
N ASP A 74 -21.83 -3.57 -2.41
CA ASP A 74 -22.08 -2.22 -1.89
C ASP A 74 -23.57 -1.98 -1.58
N LYS A 75 -23.89 -1.94 -0.29
CA LYS A 75 -25.26 -1.70 0.21
C LYS A 75 -25.81 -0.34 -0.21
N ASN A 76 -24.96 0.67 -0.32
CA ASN A 76 -25.39 2.02 -0.68
C ASN A 76 -25.71 2.11 -2.17
N LEU A 77 -24.95 1.40 -3.02
CA LEU A 77 -25.28 1.27 -4.45
C LEU A 77 -26.62 0.56 -4.65
N LYS A 78 -26.88 -0.49 -3.86
CA LYS A 78 -28.19 -1.16 -3.87
C LYS A 78 -29.30 -0.24 -3.39
N LEU A 79 -29.05 0.56 -2.35
CA LEU A 79 -30.02 1.53 -1.85
C LEU A 79 -30.34 2.61 -2.90
N THR A 80 -29.34 3.18 -3.57
CA THR A 80 -29.58 4.18 -4.63
C THR A 80 -30.32 3.60 -5.82
N ALA A 81 -29.99 2.37 -6.24
CA ALA A 81 -30.73 1.67 -7.28
C ALA A 81 -32.20 1.44 -6.88
N THR A 82 -32.45 0.98 -5.65
CA THR A 82 -33.81 0.80 -5.11
C THR A 82 -34.59 2.11 -5.09
N LEU A 83 -33.97 3.23 -4.69
CA LEU A 83 -34.62 4.55 -4.69
C LEU A 83 -35.03 5.00 -6.10
N ILE A 84 -34.21 4.72 -7.12
CA ILE A 84 -34.56 5.01 -8.52
C ILE A 84 -35.76 4.16 -8.97
N ILE A 85 -35.82 2.88 -8.60
CA ILE A 85 -36.97 2.01 -8.92
C ILE A 85 -38.24 2.52 -8.23
N VAL A 86 -38.15 2.91 -6.96
CA VAL A 86 -39.27 3.49 -6.21
C VAL A 86 -39.77 4.77 -6.89
N PHE A 87 -38.88 5.64 -7.36
CA PHE A 87 -39.26 6.83 -8.12
C PHE A 87 -40.05 6.51 -9.40
N LEU A 88 -39.67 5.46 -10.12
CA LEU A 88 -40.38 5.05 -11.34
C LEU A 88 -41.78 4.52 -11.04
N ILE A 89 -41.91 3.71 -10.00
CA ILE A 89 -43.22 3.22 -9.53
C ILE A 89 -44.09 4.41 -9.14
N LEU A 90 -43.55 5.36 -8.35
CA LEU A 90 -44.28 6.56 -7.96
C LEU A 90 -44.68 7.40 -9.18
N THR A 91 -43.81 7.58 -10.15
CA THR A 91 -44.11 8.31 -11.40
C THR A 91 -45.28 7.66 -12.14
N TYR A 92 -45.34 6.34 -12.20
CA TYR A 92 -46.45 5.62 -12.82
C TYR A 92 -47.77 5.78 -12.05
N VAL A 93 -47.71 5.70 -10.71
CA VAL A 93 -48.87 5.96 -9.84
C VAL A 93 -49.40 7.38 -10.06
N PHE A 94 -48.50 8.37 -10.16
CA PHE A 94 -48.85 9.75 -10.44
C PHE A 94 -49.52 9.94 -11.81
N ILE A 95 -49.04 9.25 -12.85
CA ILE A 95 -49.66 9.29 -14.19
C ILE A 95 -51.05 8.66 -14.17
N ILE A 96 -51.22 7.52 -13.49
CA ILE A 96 -52.52 6.85 -13.39
C ILE A 96 -53.54 7.72 -12.65
N ASP A 97 -53.15 8.30 -11.52
CA ASP A 97 -54.05 9.17 -10.76
C ASP A 97 -54.43 10.41 -11.57
N LEU A 98 -53.45 11.02 -12.27
CA LEU A 98 -53.68 12.22 -13.08
C LEU A 98 -54.60 11.96 -14.30
N LEU A 99 -54.54 10.78 -14.93
CA LEU A 99 -55.27 10.49 -16.17
C LEU A 99 -56.60 9.74 -15.97
N PHE A 100 -56.72 8.92 -14.91
CA PHE A 100 -57.83 7.99 -14.76
C PHE A 100 -58.59 8.16 -13.44
N ILE A 101 -57.89 8.12 -12.29
CA ILE A 101 -58.54 8.00 -10.98
C ILE A 101 -59.02 9.36 -10.45
N HIS A 102 -58.21 10.41 -10.64
CA HIS A 102 -58.45 11.77 -10.15
C HIS A 102 -58.69 11.83 -8.63
N ALA A 103 -58.02 10.99 -7.83
CA ALA A 103 -58.20 10.97 -6.37
C ALA A 103 -57.54 12.17 -5.68
N PHE A 104 -56.42 12.68 -6.23
CA PHE A 104 -55.69 13.81 -5.67
C PHE A 104 -55.82 15.07 -6.52
N ASN A 105 -55.64 16.24 -5.89
CA ASN A 105 -55.60 17.50 -6.62
C ASN A 105 -54.34 17.53 -7.52
N PRO A 106 -54.48 17.83 -8.82
CA PRO A 106 -53.36 17.87 -9.77
C PRO A 106 -52.20 18.78 -9.34
N THR A 107 -52.50 19.86 -8.61
CA THR A 107 -51.50 20.81 -8.11
C THR A 107 -50.56 20.15 -7.10
N TYR A 108 -51.13 19.49 -6.09
CA TYR A 108 -50.34 18.81 -5.06
C TYR A 108 -49.57 17.62 -5.64
N LEU A 109 -50.18 16.94 -6.61
CA LEU A 109 -49.59 15.83 -7.32
C LEU A 109 -48.32 16.26 -8.08
N LEU A 110 -48.41 17.36 -8.83
CA LEU A 110 -47.30 17.89 -9.63
C LEU A 110 -46.18 18.47 -8.74
N MET A 111 -46.53 19.11 -7.62
CA MET A 111 -45.54 19.54 -6.61
C MET A 111 -44.80 18.34 -6.00
N GLY A 112 -45.54 17.33 -5.54
CA GLY A 112 -44.96 16.13 -4.95
C GLY A 112 -44.03 15.41 -5.93
N TRP A 113 -44.47 15.25 -7.18
CA TRP A 113 -43.66 14.67 -8.23
C TRP A 113 -42.38 15.47 -8.51
N THR A 114 -42.47 16.81 -8.56
CA THR A 114 -41.31 17.67 -8.80
C THR A 114 -40.27 17.53 -7.68
N ILE A 115 -40.70 17.49 -6.42
CA ILE A 115 -39.80 17.28 -5.28
C ILE A 115 -39.08 15.93 -5.40
N ILE A 116 -39.82 14.85 -5.65
CA ILE A 116 -39.24 13.50 -5.78
C ILE A 116 -38.29 13.44 -6.98
N LEU A 117 -38.61 14.10 -8.10
CA LEU A 117 -37.70 14.22 -9.24
C LEU A 117 -36.36 14.86 -8.84
N GLY A 118 -36.39 15.95 -8.08
CA GLY A 118 -35.16 16.61 -7.61
C GLY A 118 -34.31 15.71 -6.70
N ILE A 119 -34.95 14.93 -5.83
CA ILE A 119 -34.28 13.91 -5.02
C ILE A 119 -33.65 12.84 -5.93
N THR A 120 -34.38 12.34 -6.93
CA THR A 120 -33.87 11.34 -7.87
C THR A 120 -32.67 11.86 -8.67
N ILE A 121 -32.68 13.12 -9.11
CA ILE A 121 -31.53 13.74 -9.79
C ILE A 121 -30.29 13.75 -8.88
N ASP A 122 -30.45 14.13 -7.61
CA ASP A 122 -29.35 14.09 -6.64
C ASP A 122 -28.85 12.65 -6.40
N VAL A 123 -29.76 11.66 -6.35
CA VAL A 123 -29.43 10.23 -6.23
C VAL A 123 -28.66 9.73 -7.45
N ILE A 124 -29.08 10.09 -8.66
CA ILE A 124 -28.38 9.73 -9.91
C ILE A 124 -26.99 10.36 -9.95
N LYS A 125 -26.86 11.63 -9.56
CA LYS A 125 -25.56 12.28 -9.44
C LYS A 125 -24.66 11.57 -8.43
N HIS A 126 -25.21 11.15 -7.30
CA HIS A 126 -24.47 10.39 -6.29
C HIS A 126 -24.06 9.00 -6.81
N LEU A 127 -24.94 8.31 -7.54
CA LEU A 127 -24.65 7.04 -8.19
C LEU A 127 -23.50 7.19 -9.20
N LEU A 128 -23.58 8.20 -10.08
CA LEU A 128 -22.52 8.48 -11.05
C LEU A 128 -21.19 8.77 -10.37
N HIS A 129 -21.16 9.65 -9.36
CA HIS A 129 -19.95 9.96 -8.63
C HIS A 129 -19.35 8.72 -7.94
N ARG A 130 -20.19 7.88 -7.32
CA ARG A 130 -19.77 6.65 -6.66
C ARG A 130 -19.18 5.64 -7.65
N VAL A 131 -19.82 5.46 -8.82
CA VAL A 131 -19.30 4.63 -9.90
C VAL A 131 -17.95 5.15 -10.37
N MET A 132 -17.81 6.46 -10.61
CA MET A 132 -16.55 7.07 -11.02
C MET A 132 -15.43 6.85 -10.00
N ASN A 133 -15.75 6.89 -8.70
CA ASN A 133 -14.78 6.63 -7.64
C ASN A 133 -14.27 5.17 -7.65
N TYR A 134 -15.09 4.19 -8.05
CA TYR A 134 -14.64 2.81 -8.24
C TYR A 134 -13.76 2.62 -9.49
N LEU A 135 -13.79 3.56 -10.43
CA LEU A 135 -12.92 3.54 -11.60
C LEU A 135 -11.54 4.13 -11.32
N ASP A 136 -11.38 4.90 -10.24
CA ASP A 136 -10.08 5.41 -9.81
C ASP A 136 -9.35 4.35 -8.97
N PRO A 137 -8.23 3.78 -9.48
CA PRO A 137 -7.46 2.78 -8.74
C PRO A 137 -6.94 3.28 -7.39
N ARG A 138 -6.70 4.60 -7.24
CA ARG A 138 -6.22 5.17 -5.98
C ARG A 138 -7.31 5.12 -4.93
N HIS A 139 -8.50 5.58 -5.26
CA HIS A 139 -9.64 5.54 -4.36
C HIS A 139 -9.98 4.10 -3.94
N VAL A 140 -9.87 3.14 -4.87
CA VAL A 140 -10.04 1.71 -4.58
C VAL A 140 -9.04 1.23 -3.53
N ILE A 141 -7.75 1.58 -3.66
CA ILE A 141 -6.72 1.23 -2.66
C ILE A 141 -7.02 1.86 -1.30
N GLU A 142 -7.48 3.11 -1.27
CA GLU A 142 -7.84 3.79 -0.02
C GLU A 142 -9.02 3.09 0.66
N TYR A 143 -10.09 2.82 -0.11
CA TYR A 143 -11.27 2.10 0.38
C TYR A 143 -10.92 0.70 0.89
N PHE A 144 -10.07 -0.05 0.19
CA PHE A 144 -9.57 -1.34 0.68
C PHE A 144 -8.71 -1.20 1.93
N GLY A 145 -7.90 -0.14 2.02
CA GLY A 145 -7.15 0.19 3.23
C GLY A 145 -8.06 0.38 4.44
N GLU A 146 -9.12 1.18 4.30
CA GLU A 146 -10.10 1.40 5.37
C GLU A 146 -10.81 0.10 5.79
N LYS A 147 -11.16 -0.74 4.81
CA LYS A 147 -11.78 -2.05 5.09
C LYS A 147 -10.83 -3.04 5.74
N ALA A 148 -9.56 -3.04 5.36
CA ALA A 148 -8.53 -3.87 5.98
C ALA A 148 -8.31 -3.45 7.45
N GLU A 149 -8.25 -2.15 7.72
CA GLU A 149 -8.16 -1.62 9.09
C GLU A 149 -9.43 -1.89 9.91
N GLU A 150 -10.61 -1.90 9.28
CA GLU A 150 -11.86 -2.36 9.91
C GLU A 150 -11.80 -3.85 10.27
N SER A 151 -11.27 -4.71 9.39
CA SER A 151 -11.09 -6.15 9.66
C SER A 151 -10.15 -6.42 10.83
N VAL A 152 -9.03 -5.68 10.91
CA VAL A 152 -8.10 -5.78 12.05
C VAL A 152 -8.79 -5.41 13.36
N ARG A 153 -9.57 -4.32 13.39
CA ARG A 153 -10.32 -3.91 14.58
C ARG A 153 -11.34 -4.94 15.05
N LYS A 154 -11.87 -5.76 14.13
CA LYS A 154 -12.79 -6.86 14.43
C LYS A 154 -12.07 -8.16 14.83
N SER A 155 -10.73 -8.15 14.88
CA SER A 155 -9.89 -9.31 15.20
C SER A 155 -10.10 -10.50 14.26
N ASP A 156 -10.47 -10.24 13.00
CA ASP A 156 -10.63 -11.29 11.98
C ASP A 156 -9.32 -11.50 11.22
N PHE A 157 -8.45 -12.32 11.80
CA PHE A 157 -7.08 -12.53 11.31
C PHE A 157 -7.01 -13.24 9.96
N LYS A 158 -7.96 -14.13 9.65
CA LYS A 158 -8.00 -14.80 8.34
C LYS A 158 -8.17 -13.78 7.23
N THR A 159 -9.06 -12.81 7.45
CA THR A 159 -9.33 -11.73 6.51
C THR A 159 -8.14 -10.79 6.34
N VAL A 160 -7.22 -10.68 7.31
CA VAL A 160 -5.98 -9.88 7.17
C VAL A 160 -5.06 -10.45 6.09
N CYS A 161 -4.93 -11.77 6.00
CA CYS A 161 -4.16 -12.42 4.93
C CYS A 161 -4.78 -12.19 3.55
N ASP A 162 -6.11 -12.24 3.45
CA ASP A 162 -6.83 -11.94 2.21
C ASP A 162 -6.60 -10.49 1.74
N TRP A 163 -6.44 -9.55 2.67
CA TRP A 163 -6.08 -8.16 2.34
C TRP A 163 -4.63 -8.03 1.87
N TYR A 164 -3.67 -8.75 2.47
CA TYR A 164 -2.31 -8.80 1.94
C TYR A 164 -2.28 -9.36 0.51
N ASP A 165 -3.09 -10.39 0.22
CA ASP A 165 -3.22 -10.91 -1.14
C ASP A 165 -3.75 -9.86 -2.10
N THR A 166 -4.82 -9.16 -1.70
CA THR A 166 -5.43 -8.09 -2.49
C THR A 166 -4.40 -6.99 -2.82
N PHE A 167 -3.68 -6.46 -1.82
CA PHE A 167 -2.67 -5.44 -2.05
C PHE A 167 -1.46 -5.95 -2.83
N SER A 168 -1.06 -7.21 -2.63
CA SER A 168 0.03 -7.82 -3.40
C SER A 168 -0.35 -7.99 -4.87
N GLU A 169 -1.59 -8.38 -5.16
CA GLU A 169 -2.09 -8.52 -6.52
C GLU A 169 -2.15 -7.16 -7.23
N ILE A 170 -2.67 -6.13 -6.56
CA ILE A 170 -2.66 -4.75 -7.06
C ILE A 170 -1.22 -4.32 -7.37
N SER A 171 -0.28 -4.58 -6.46
CA SER A 171 1.13 -4.25 -6.65
C SER A 171 1.74 -4.96 -7.86
N MET A 172 1.46 -6.25 -8.02
CA MET A 172 1.98 -7.06 -9.13
C MET A 172 1.39 -6.64 -10.48
N LYS A 173 0.09 -6.33 -10.53
CA LYS A 173 -0.57 -5.79 -11.74
C LYS A 173 -0.07 -4.40 -12.09
N ALA A 174 0.15 -3.54 -11.09
CA ALA A 174 0.73 -2.22 -11.27
C ALA A 174 2.16 -2.32 -11.82
N LEU A 175 2.99 -3.22 -11.28
CA LEU A 175 4.33 -3.50 -11.78
C LEU A 175 4.32 -3.97 -13.24
N ALA A 176 3.44 -4.91 -13.60
CA ALA A 176 3.33 -5.40 -14.98
C ALA A 176 2.95 -4.30 -15.99
N LYS A 177 2.37 -3.19 -15.52
CA LYS A 177 1.98 -2.02 -16.32
C LYS A 177 2.92 -0.82 -16.14
N HIS A 178 4.02 -0.99 -15.41
CA HIS A 178 4.96 0.09 -15.03
C HIS A 178 4.31 1.27 -14.29
N ASP A 179 3.17 1.07 -13.62
CA ASP A 179 2.58 2.09 -12.73
C ASP A 179 3.24 2.00 -11.35
N THR A 180 4.41 2.64 -11.22
CA THR A 180 5.16 2.66 -9.97
C THR A 180 4.37 3.32 -8.85
N THR A 181 3.62 4.38 -9.12
CA THR A 181 2.86 5.12 -8.08
C THR A 181 1.80 4.24 -7.44
N LEU A 182 1.02 3.51 -8.26
CA LEU A 182 0.00 2.60 -7.75
C LEU A 182 0.61 1.44 -6.94
N CYS A 183 1.75 0.92 -7.41
CA CYS A 183 2.51 -0.11 -6.70
C CYS A 183 2.97 0.38 -5.31
N LEU A 184 3.61 1.56 -5.24
CA LEU A 184 4.10 2.14 -4.00
C LEU A 184 2.96 2.39 -3.00
N ASN A 185 1.83 2.92 -3.47
CA ASN A 185 0.64 3.16 -2.64
C ASN A 185 0.10 1.84 -2.05
N SER A 186 0.08 0.77 -2.83
CA SER A 186 -0.38 -0.54 -2.38
C SER A 186 0.56 -1.15 -1.32
N ILE A 187 1.88 -1.06 -1.55
CA ILE A 187 2.91 -1.46 -0.57
C ILE A 187 2.78 -0.66 0.74
N ASP A 188 2.49 0.64 0.66
CA ASP A 188 2.24 1.47 1.84
C ASP A 188 0.98 1.06 2.60
N ARG A 189 -0.07 0.61 1.91
CA ARG A 189 -1.26 0.03 2.57
C ARG A 189 -0.96 -1.29 3.25
N MET A 190 -0.14 -2.16 2.66
CA MET A 190 0.33 -3.37 3.35
C MET A 190 1.09 -3.02 4.63
N ARG A 191 2.01 -2.05 4.58
CA ARG A 191 2.73 -1.54 5.76
C ARG A 191 1.78 -1.00 6.83
N SER A 192 0.80 -0.19 6.44
CA SER A 192 -0.20 0.36 7.37
C SER A 192 -0.99 -0.77 8.03
N LEU A 193 -1.40 -1.78 7.24
CA LEU A 193 -2.12 -2.94 7.74
C LEU A 193 -1.28 -3.70 8.78
N THR A 194 0.01 -3.95 8.52
CA THR A 194 0.91 -4.61 9.47
C THR A 194 1.06 -3.81 10.77
N LYS A 195 1.19 -2.48 10.68
CA LYS A 195 1.24 -1.59 11.86
C LYS A 195 0.00 -1.75 12.73
N HIS A 196 -1.18 -1.64 12.13
CA HIS A 196 -2.45 -1.74 12.84
C HIS A 196 -2.67 -3.15 13.40
N TYR A 197 -2.31 -4.18 12.63
CA TYR A 197 -2.37 -5.57 13.06
C TYR A 197 -1.54 -5.82 14.30
N LEU A 198 -0.25 -5.44 14.31
CA LEU A 198 0.64 -5.64 15.45
C LEU A 198 0.19 -4.84 16.69
N ALA A 199 -0.26 -3.60 16.49
CA ALA A 199 -0.79 -2.77 17.56
C ALA A 199 -2.04 -3.41 18.20
N GLN A 200 -2.93 -3.97 17.38
CA GLN A 200 -4.13 -4.66 17.85
C GLN A 200 -3.80 -5.99 18.51
N ALA A 201 -2.91 -6.79 17.91
CA ALA A 201 -2.46 -8.07 18.44
C ALA A 201 -1.85 -7.91 19.84
N LYS A 202 -1.10 -6.83 20.09
CA LYS A 202 -0.57 -6.52 21.43
C LYS A 202 -1.67 -6.44 22.49
N ASN A 203 -2.80 -5.80 22.16
CA ASN A 203 -3.89 -5.49 23.09
C ASN A 203 -4.93 -6.62 23.25
N ILE A 204 -4.91 -7.63 22.39
CA ILE A 204 -5.84 -8.76 22.52
C ILE A 204 -5.32 -9.72 23.60
N HIS A 205 -6.13 -9.93 24.62
CA HIS A 205 -5.99 -11.04 25.56
C HIS A 205 -6.45 -12.31 24.85
N PHE A 206 -5.50 -13.06 24.31
CA PHE A 206 -5.77 -14.43 23.91
C PHE A 206 -5.85 -15.26 25.19
N ASN A 207 -6.79 -16.21 25.23
CA ASN A 207 -6.88 -17.16 26.36
C ASN A 207 -5.63 -18.06 26.44
N ASP A 208 -4.79 -18.04 25.41
CA ASP A 208 -3.56 -18.80 25.25
C ASP A 208 -2.49 -17.91 24.58
N GLU A 209 -1.38 -17.65 25.29
CA GLU A 209 -0.28 -16.82 24.79
C GLU A 209 0.53 -17.52 23.68
N GLU A 210 0.56 -18.85 23.65
CA GLU A 210 1.26 -19.61 22.59
C GLU A 210 0.51 -19.48 21.26
N ALA A 211 -0.82 -19.64 21.29
CA ALA A 211 -1.66 -19.45 20.11
C ALA A 211 -1.56 -18.02 19.53
N LYS A 212 -1.39 -17.01 20.40
CA LYS A 212 -1.15 -15.61 19.99
C LYS A 212 0.15 -15.47 19.20
N GLY A 213 1.24 -16.04 19.72
CA GLY A 213 2.55 -16.03 19.07
C GLY A 213 2.49 -16.66 17.69
N ASP A 214 1.88 -17.85 17.58
CA ASP A 214 1.74 -18.58 16.32
C ASP A 214 0.95 -17.81 15.26
N HIS A 215 -0.16 -17.17 15.64
CA HIS A 215 -0.95 -16.38 14.71
C HIS A 215 -0.21 -15.15 14.19
N VAL A 216 0.54 -14.45 15.07
CA VAL A 216 1.34 -13.28 14.68
C VAL A 216 2.49 -13.71 13.76
N ASN A 217 3.22 -14.76 14.13
CA ASN A 217 4.32 -15.30 13.34
C ASN A 217 3.85 -15.76 11.96
N TYR A 218 2.72 -16.48 11.88
CA TYR A 218 2.12 -16.89 10.61
C TYR A 218 1.74 -15.69 9.74
N THR A 219 1.06 -14.70 10.32
CA THR A 219 0.59 -13.51 9.58
C THR A 219 1.76 -12.67 9.06
N LEU A 220 2.82 -12.50 9.87
CA LEU A 220 4.03 -11.80 9.47
C LEU A 220 4.80 -12.56 8.40
N PHE A 221 4.96 -13.88 8.56
CA PHE A 221 5.56 -14.74 7.53
C PHE A 221 4.83 -14.59 6.19
N TYR A 222 3.49 -14.65 6.21
CA TYR A 222 2.67 -14.46 5.02
C TYR A 222 2.88 -13.09 4.38
N PHE A 223 2.89 -12.02 5.19
CA PHE A 223 3.20 -10.68 4.75
C PHE A 223 4.58 -10.59 4.07
N PHE A 224 5.63 -11.13 4.69
CA PHE A 224 6.99 -11.10 4.13
C PHE A 224 7.10 -11.88 2.81
N GLN A 225 6.42 -13.02 2.70
CA GLN A 225 6.36 -13.78 1.45
C GLN A 225 5.72 -12.98 0.31
N ARG A 226 4.64 -12.22 0.60
CA ARG A 226 4.00 -11.35 -0.39
C ARG A 226 4.89 -10.18 -0.79
N VAL A 227 5.59 -9.57 0.17
CA VAL A 227 6.55 -8.48 -0.10
C VAL A 227 7.72 -8.97 -0.95
N GLU A 228 8.28 -10.14 -0.64
CA GLU A 228 9.35 -10.76 -1.41
C GLU A 228 8.93 -11.01 -2.87
N MET A 229 7.74 -11.56 -3.09
CA MET A 229 7.20 -11.77 -4.43
C MET A 229 7.12 -10.48 -5.26
N ILE A 230 6.64 -9.38 -4.65
CA ILE A 230 6.59 -8.06 -5.29
C ILE A 230 8.01 -7.57 -5.61
N TYR A 231 8.93 -7.72 -4.66
CA TYR A 231 10.33 -7.32 -4.81
C TYR A 231 11.03 -8.06 -5.93
N GLU A 232 10.91 -9.38 -6.01
CA GLU A 232 11.51 -10.19 -7.07
C GLU A 232 10.98 -9.80 -8.46
N SER A 233 9.69 -9.45 -8.54
CA SER A 233 9.09 -8.92 -9.76
C SER A 233 9.69 -7.57 -10.17
N ALA A 234 9.77 -6.61 -9.23
CA ALA A 234 10.39 -5.31 -9.45
C ALA A 234 11.88 -5.43 -9.83
N LEU A 235 12.61 -6.34 -9.15
CA LEU A 235 14.01 -6.62 -9.39
C LEU A 235 14.27 -7.27 -10.75
N ARG A 236 13.34 -8.09 -11.28
CA ARG A 236 13.41 -8.62 -12.65
C ARG A 236 13.26 -7.51 -13.69
N GLN A 237 12.44 -6.50 -13.38
CA GLN A 237 12.20 -5.34 -14.25
C GLN A 237 13.18 -4.19 -14.02
N LYS A 238 14.14 -4.34 -13.09
CA LYS A 238 15.10 -3.28 -12.67
C LYS A 238 14.40 -1.98 -12.21
N LEU A 239 13.26 -2.10 -11.54
CA LEU A 239 12.53 -0.96 -10.99
C LEU A 239 13.10 -0.56 -9.63
N GLU A 240 14.28 0.07 -9.65
CA GLU A 240 15.04 0.49 -8.47
C GLU A 240 14.23 1.31 -7.44
N PRO A 241 13.37 2.28 -7.84
CA PRO A 241 12.54 3.02 -6.89
C PRO A 241 11.60 2.14 -6.07
N VAL A 242 11.06 1.07 -6.68
CA VAL A 242 10.17 0.14 -5.97
C VAL A 242 10.97 -0.73 -5.00
N CYS A 243 12.14 -1.23 -5.42
CA CYS A 243 13.04 -1.99 -4.56
C CYS A 243 13.47 -1.16 -3.32
N SER A 244 13.90 0.08 -3.53
CA SER A 244 14.29 1.01 -2.45
C SER A 244 13.14 1.33 -1.50
N HIS A 245 11.91 1.44 -2.02
CA HIS A 245 10.72 1.64 -1.18
C HIS A 245 10.40 0.42 -0.33
N ILE A 246 10.50 -0.79 -0.89
CA ILE A 246 10.28 -2.04 -0.15
C ILE A 246 11.29 -2.19 0.98
N VAL A 247 12.57 -1.86 0.76
CA VAL A 247 13.60 -1.82 1.80
C VAL A 247 13.21 -0.88 2.94
N THR A 248 12.81 0.36 2.59
CA THR A 248 12.37 1.36 3.57
C THR A 248 11.13 0.88 4.33
N MET A 249 10.22 0.21 3.64
CA MET A 249 9.00 -0.36 4.19
C MET A 249 9.31 -1.49 5.19
N LEU A 250 10.21 -2.41 4.85
CA LEU A 250 10.68 -3.47 5.74
C LEU A 250 11.38 -2.92 6.99
N GLY A 251 12.17 -1.86 6.85
CA GLY A 251 12.75 -1.17 8.02
C GLY A 251 11.67 -0.62 8.96
N LYS A 252 10.63 0.01 8.42
CA LYS A 252 9.47 0.45 9.23
C LYS A 252 8.72 -0.73 9.85
N ALA A 253 8.58 -1.84 9.14
CA ALA A 253 7.98 -3.06 9.68
C ALA A 253 8.82 -3.63 10.83
N ALA A 254 10.16 -3.60 10.75
CA ALA A 254 11.05 -4.00 11.84
C ALA A 254 10.83 -3.17 13.12
N ILE A 255 10.63 -1.85 12.98
CA ILE A 255 10.28 -0.99 14.12
C ILE A 255 8.92 -1.39 14.72
N TYR A 256 7.92 -1.69 13.90
CA TYR A 256 6.61 -2.12 14.40
C TYR A 256 6.67 -3.49 15.09
N CYS A 257 7.42 -4.44 14.52
CA CYS A 257 7.70 -5.72 15.16
C CYS A 257 8.39 -5.48 16.51
N ALA A 258 9.43 -4.65 16.57
CA ALA A 258 10.15 -4.39 17.81
C ALA A 258 9.28 -3.76 18.92
N LYS A 259 8.30 -2.92 18.55
CA LYS A 259 7.33 -2.35 19.49
C LYS A 259 6.30 -3.36 19.99
N PHE A 260 6.04 -4.41 19.21
CA PHE A 260 5.22 -5.54 19.62
C PHE A 260 6.04 -6.47 20.53
N ASP A 261 7.15 -6.98 20.01
CA ASP A 261 8.14 -7.84 20.66
C ASP A 261 9.48 -7.73 19.90
N ILE A 262 10.57 -7.39 20.60
CA ILE A 262 11.89 -7.20 19.95
C ILE A 262 12.42 -8.49 19.31
N SER A 263 12.03 -9.65 19.83
CA SER A 263 12.43 -10.93 19.27
C SER A 263 11.87 -11.11 17.87
N VAL A 264 10.75 -10.48 17.51
CA VAL A 264 10.12 -10.60 16.19
C VAL A 264 10.75 -9.65 15.16
N ALA A 265 11.56 -8.67 15.61
CA ALA A 265 12.17 -7.69 14.73
C ALA A 265 13.26 -8.26 13.81
N HIS A 266 13.85 -9.42 14.15
CA HIS A 266 14.87 -10.05 13.32
C HIS A 266 14.31 -10.52 11.96
N TYR A 267 13.04 -10.92 11.86
CA TYR A 267 12.44 -11.39 10.60
C TYR A 267 12.46 -10.33 9.49
N PRO A 268 11.85 -9.13 9.65
CA PRO A 268 11.90 -8.10 8.61
C PRO A 268 13.33 -7.66 8.28
N LEU A 269 14.24 -7.67 9.26
CA LEU A 269 15.65 -7.35 9.05
C LEU A 269 16.36 -8.41 8.20
N PHE A 270 16.08 -9.69 8.45
CA PHE A 270 16.57 -10.79 7.62
C PHE A 270 16.11 -10.65 6.16
N TYR A 271 14.81 -10.40 5.95
CA TYR A 271 14.28 -10.18 4.59
C TYR A 271 14.91 -8.93 3.95
N LEU A 272 15.09 -7.85 4.70
CA LEU A 272 15.76 -6.64 4.19
C LEU A 272 17.17 -6.97 3.69
N GLY A 273 17.99 -7.67 4.48
CA GLY A 273 19.33 -8.10 4.09
C GLY A 273 19.33 -9.00 2.85
N LYS A 274 18.49 -10.05 2.86
CA LYS A 274 18.32 -11.00 1.74
C LYS A 274 17.99 -10.27 0.43
N LEU A 275 16.99 -9.39 0.45
CA LEU A 275 16.53 -8.67 -0.74
C LEU A 275 17.56 -7.63 -1.23
N THR A 276 18.27 -6.98 -0.31
CA THR A 276 19.35 -6.05 -0.64
C THR A 276 20.49 -6.74 -1.37
N ASN A 277 20.95 -7.88 -0.84
CA ASN A 277 22.00 -8.68 -1.48
C ASN A 277 21.59 -9.12 -2.89
N ALA A 278 20.31 -9.46 -3.09
CA ALA A 278 19.78 -9.78 -4.41
C ALA A 278 19.80 -8.57 -5.38
N ALA A 279 19.52 -7.36 -4.88
CA ALA A 279 19.59 -6.12 -5.67
C ALA A 279 21.03 -5.73 -6.03
N GLN A 280 21.96 -5.82 -5.09
CA GLN A 280 23.38 -5.53 -5.33
C GLN A 280 23.99 -6.49 -6.35
N LYS A 281 23.63 -7.78 -6.32
CA LYS A 281 24.02 -8.75 -7.36
C LYS A 281 23.52 -8.37 -8.76
N LYS A 282 22.44 -7.59 -8.85
CA LYS A 282 21.92 -7.02 -10.10
C LYS A 282 22.41 -5.59 -10.40
N LYS A 283 23.40 -5.10 -9.63
CA LYS A 283 23.99 -3.76 -9.76
C LYS A 283 23.00 -2.61 -9.53
N LEU A 284 22.01 -2.81 -8.65
CA LEU A 284 21.15 -1.73 -8.15
C LEU A 284 21.80 -1.14 -6.89
N GLU A 285 22.75 -0.23 -7.10
CA GLU A 285 23.62 0.30 -6.04
C GLU A 285 22.85 1.17 -5.04
N GLU A 286 21.83 1.91 -5.50
CA GLU A 286 21.05 2.81 -4.64
C GLU A 286 20.33 2.02 -3.55
N VAL A 287 19.84 0.83 -3.89
CA VAL A 287 19.18 -0.09 -2.94
C VAL A 287 20.16 -0.48 -1.82
N GLY A 288 21.43 -0.76 -2.16
CA GLY A 288 22.46 -1.11 -1.18
C GLY A 288 22.71 0.01 -0.17
N SER A 289 23.00 1.22 -0.67
CA SER A 289 23.22 2.39 0.18
C SER A 289 22.00 2.72 1.05
N ARG A 290 20.80 2.66 0.46
CA ARG A 290 19.54 2.90 1.16
C ARG A 290 19.30 1.90 2.28
N SER A 291 19.68 0.64 2.07
CA SER A 291 19.47 -0.45 3.03
C SER A 291 20.34 -0.30 4.26
N SER A 292 21.63 0.02 4.10
CA SER A 292 22.54 0.28 5.22
C SER A 292 22.03 1.44 6.10
N LEU A 293 21.63 2.56 5.47
CA LEU A 293 21.05 3.69 6.20
C LEU A 293 19.73 3.34 6.88
N THR A 294 18.88 2.53 6.22
CA THR A 294 17.62 2.07 6.81
C THR A 294 17.87 1.22 8.05
N MET A 295 18.84 0.31 8.02
CA MET A 295 19.19 -0.54 9.17
C MET A 295 19.72 0.28 10.36
N LEU A 296 20.57 1.27 10.09
CA LEU A 296 21.04 2.18 11.13
C LEU A 296 19.89 2.97 11.77
N GLU A 297 18.97 3.50 10.96
CA GLU A 297 17.81 4.24 11.49
C GLU A 297 16.89 3.32 12.29
N VAL A 298 16.68 2.08 11.84
CA VAL A 298 15.94 1.07 12.62
C VAL A 298 16.61 0.82 13.97
N ALA A 299 17.93 0.59 13.99
CA ALA A 299 18.68 0.41 15.24
C ALA A 299 18.49 1.60 16.19
N LYS A 300 18.66 2.82 15.67
CA LYS A 300 18.48 4.06 16.44
C LYS A 300 17.07 4.18 17.00
N VAL A 301 16.03 3.89 16.22
CA VAL A 301 14.65 3.98 16.70
C VAL A 301 14.37 2.91 17.75
N ILE A 302 14.81 1.67 17.56
CA ILE A 302 14.63 0.59 18.53
C ILE A 302 15.29 0.96 19.87
N LEU A 303 16.55 1.39 19.85
CA LEU A 303 17.29 1.76 21.07
C LEU A 303 16.68 2.94 21.83
N ASN A 304 16.00 3.85 21.13
CA ASN A 304 15.41 5.04 21.75
C ASN A 304 13.98 4.81 22.23
N GLU A 305 13.15 4.12 21.45
CA GLU A 305 11.71 4.02 21.64
C GLU A 305 11.22 2.71 22.28
N VAL A 306 12.00 1.63 22.21
CA VAL A 306 11.64 0.33 22.79
C VAL A 306 12.26 0.21 24.18
N ASP A 307 11.48 -0.34 25.13
CA ASP A 307 12.01 -0.68 26.44
C ASP A 307 12.87 -1.94 26.32
N LEU A 308 14.15 -1.82 26.67
CA LEU A 308 15.13 -2.89 26.57
C LEU A 308 15.27 -3.65 27.89
N GLN A 309 14.54 -3.28 28.94
CA GLN A 309 14.64 -3.96 30.23
C GLN A 309 14.14 -5.41 30.10
N TYR A 310 15.01 -6.36 30.46
CA TYR A 310 14.72 -7.80 30.52
C TYR A 310 14.42 -8.47 29.17
N VAL A 311 14.83 -7.88 28.04
CA VAL A 311 14.62 -8.47 26.71
C VAL A 311 15.96 -8.81 26.05
N ASP A 312 16.05 -9.98 25.40
CA ASP A 312 17.22 -10.33 24.58
C ASP A 312 17.20 -9.50 23.29
N ILE A 313 18.22 -8.66 23.11
CA ILE A 313 18.34 -7.77 21.94
C ILE A 313 19.39 -8.27 20.95
N LYS A 314 20.17 -9.29 21.34
CA LYS A 314 21.34 -9.79 20.62
C LYS A 314 21.00 -10.19 19.19
N GLU A 315 19.98 -11.01 18.97
CA GLU A 315 19.66 -11.54 17.64
C GLU A 315 19.30 -10.42 16.64
N THR A 316 18.48 -9.46 17.08
CA THR A 316 18.05 -8.32 16.28
C THR A 316 19.24 -7.45 15.84
N PHE A 317 20.13 -7.10 16.78
CA PHE A 317 21.26 -6.24 16.46
C PHE A 317 22.40 -6.97 15.74
N LEU A 318 22.65 -8.24 16.03
CA LEU A 318 23.59 -9.04 15.24
C LEU A 318 23.11 -9.20 13.79
N THR A 319 21.80 -9.33 13.57
CA THR A 319 21.23 -9.34 12.22
C THR A 319 21.50 -8.02 11.48
N ILE A 320 21.38 -6.88 12.16
CA ILE A 320 21.70 -5.56 11.60
C ILE A 320 23.18 -5.49 11.21
N VAL A 321 24.09 -5.79 12.14
CA VAL A 321 25.54 -5.70 11.91
C VAL A 321 25.97 -6.61 10.76
N ASN A 322 25.53 -7.88 10.78
CA ASN A 322 25.88 -8.85 9.74
C ASN A 322 25.38 -8.44 8.36
N ASN A 323 24.17 -7.90 8.26
CA ASN A 323 23.65 -7.43 6.98
C ASN A 323 24.37 -6.17 6.48
N MET A 324 24.66 -5.21 7.36
CA MET A 324 25.44 -4.01 7.00
C MET A 324 26.83 -4.39 6.51
N HIS A 325 27.46 -5.37 7.17
CA HIS A 325 28.73 -5.95 6.74
C HIS A 325 28.64 -6.53 5.31
N GLN A 326 27.67 -7.42 5.06
CA GLN A 326 27.49 -8.02 3.73
C GLN A 326 27.23 -6.96 2.64
N ILE A 327 26.41 -5.95 2.94
CA ILE A 327 26.14 -4.83 2.02
C ILE A 327 27.42 -4.06 1.70
N ALA A 328 28.25 -3.78 2.71
CA ALA A 328 29.52 -3.09 2.52
C ALA A 328 30.50 -3.92 1.67
N GLN A 329 30.61 -5.22 1.94
CA GLN A 329 31.45 -6.14 1.16
C GLN A 329 31.02 -6.20 -0.31
N GLU A 330 29.73 -6.39 -0.57
CA GLU A 330 29.21 -6.47 -1.94
C GLU A 330 29.29 -5.12 -2.67
N THR A 331 29.11 -3.99 -1.97
CA THR A 331 29.32 -2.66 -2.57
C THR A 331 30.79 -2.47 -2.99
N PHE A 332 31.73 -2.80 -2.11
CA PHE A 332 33.15 -2.72 -2.42
C PHE A 332 33.56 -3.68 -3.54
N ARG A 333 32.99 -4.90 -3.55
CA ARG A 333 33.23 -5.90 -4.60
C ARG A 333 32.76 -5.41 -5.96
N ASN A 334 31.59 -4.76 -6.01
CA ASN A 334 31.04 -4.19 -7.23
C ASN A 334 31.82 -2.96 -7.71
N ASN A 335 32.28 -2.13 -6.78
CA ASN A 335 33.05 -0.93 -7.07
C ASN A 335 34.23 -0.75 -6.10
N LYS A 336 35.41 -1.22 -6.52
CA LYS A 336 36.66 -1.13 -5.75
C LYS A 336 37.19 0.30 -5.56
N SER A 337 36.65 1.27 -6.30
CA SER A 337 37.01 2.70 -6.14
C SER A 337 36.22 3.37 -5.02
N THR A 338 35.25 2.68 -4.41
CA THR A 338 34.45 3.21 -3.32
C THR A 338 35.33 3.44 -2.09
N ASN A 339 35.21 4.62 -1.49
CA ASN A 339 35.91 4.93 -0.24
C ASN A 339 35.38 4.03 0.89
N ILE A 340 36.27 3.18 1.44
CA ILE A 340 35.94 2.23 2.52
C ILE A 340 35.35 2.96 3.73
N ASN A 341 35.85 4.15 4.06
CA ASN A 341 35.35 4.94 5.19
C ASN A 341 33.86 5.27 5.07
N LEU A 342 33.36 5.49 3.84
CA LEU A 342 31.93 5.73 3.60
C LEU A 342 31.08 4.46 3.80
N LEU A 343 31.64 3.28 3.49
CA LEU A 343 30.95 2.00 3.63
C LEU A 343 30.77 1.60 5.10
N ILE A 344 31.78 1.88 5.93
CA ILE A 344 31.80 1.48 7.35
C ILE A 344 31.29 2.57 8.30
N GLN A 345 31.10 3.81 7.83
CA GLN A 345 30.57 4.90 8.65
C GLN A 345 29.28 4.53 9.41
N PRO A 346 28.29 3.83 8.81
CA PRO A 346 27.11 3.42 9.55
C PRO A 346 27.39 2.45 10.72
N LEU A 347 28.46 1.63 10.63
CA LEU A 347 28.87 0.73 11.71
C LEU A 347 29.52 1.49 12.87
N TYR A 348 30.33 2.52 12.60
CA TYR A 348 30.83 3.42 13.64
C TYR A 348 29.68 4.12 14.37
N GLN A 349 28.71 4.65 13.63
CA GLN A 349 27.54 5.28 14.22
C GLN A 349 26.72 4.31 15.07
N LEU A 350 26.58 3.05 14.63
CA LEU A 350 25.94 2.01 15.42
C LEU A 350 26.71 1.70 16.70
N LYS A 351 28.06 1.61 16.62
CA LYS A 351 28.93 1.42 17.78
C LYS A 351 28.72 2.52 18.82
N ASP A 352 28.68 3.78 18.40
CA ASP A 352 28.50 4.92 19.28
C ASP A 352 27.15 4.87 20.02
N LEU A 353 26.08 4.39 19.38
CA LEU A 353 24.77 4.21 20.03
C LEU A 353 24.82 3.22 21.20
N PHE A 354 25.66 2.17 21.09
CA PHE A 354 25.85 1.19 22.17
C PHE A 354 26.80 1.67 23.26
N LEU A 355 27.69 2.64 22.99
CA LEU A 355 28.59 3.21 23.98
C LEU A 355 27.96 4.34 24.81
N GLN A 356 27.07 5.13 24.20
CA GLN A 356 26.59 6.39 24.78
C GLN A 356 25.10 6.38 25.16
N GLY A 357 24.37 5.30 24.86
CA GLY A 357 22.91 5.23 24.99
C GLY A 357 22.37 4.33 26.10
N LYS A 358 21.04 4.13 26.10
CA LYS A 358 20.32 3.21 27.02
C LYS A 358 20.86 1.78 26.98
N ALA A 359 21.45 1.37 25.86
CA ALA A 359 22.02 0.05 25.71
C ALA A 359 23.42 -0.10 26.33
N ALA A 360 24.10 0.97 26.76
CA ALA A 360 25.47 0.86 27.29
C ALA A 360 25.58 -0.10 28.49
N SER A 361 24.52 -0.16 29.31
CA SER A 361 24.43 -1.06 30.46
C SER A 361 23.68 -2.37 30.18
N HIS A 362 23.31 -2.65 28.93
CA HIS A 362 22.57 -3.86 28.57
C HIS A 362 23.48 -5.10 28.56
N GLN A 363 22.99 -6.25 29.01
CA GLN A 363 23.78 -7.49 29.14
C GLN A 363 24.36 -7.99 27.81
N ASP A 364 23.65 -7.75 26.70
CA ASP A 364 24.06 -8.21 25.37
C ASP A 364 25.06 -7.27 24.67
N THR A 365 25.25 -6.06 25.20
CA THR A 365 26.07 -5.01 24.58
C THR A 365 27.52 -5.42 24.33
N PRO A 366 28.22 -6.12 25.26
CA PRO A 366 29.58 -6.59 25.00
C PRO A 366 29.69 -7.50 23.77
N ILE A 367 28.70 -8.36 23.53
CA ILE A 367 28.68 -9.29 22.40
C ILE A 367 28.45 -8.52 21.09
N ILE A 368 27.52 -7.57 21.10
CA ILE A 368 27.20 -6.74 19.93
C ILE A 368 28.39 -5.85 19.56
N LEU A 369 29.02 -5.20 20.54
CA LEU A 369 30.21 -4.37 20.33
C LEU A 369 31.39 -5.18 19.79
N SER A 370 31.62 -6.38 20.33
CA SER A 370 32.67 -7.29 19.83
C SER A 370 32.46 -7.66 18.36
N ASN A 371 31.21 -7.92 17.95
CA ASN A 371 30.90 -8.20 16.55
C ASN A 371 31.12 -6.97 15.65
N ILE A 372 30.71 -5.77 16.08
CA ILE A 372 30.95 -4.53 15.33
C ILE A 372 32.46 -4.30 15.16
N ASP A 373 33.24 -4.48 16.23
CA ASP A 373 34.70 -4.30 16.20
C ASP A 373 35.38 -5.30 15.27
N GLN A 374 34.93 -6.56 15.26
CA GLN A 374 35.40 -7.55 14.30
C GLN A 374 35.21 -7.04 12.86
N VAL A 375 34.01 -6.61 12.50
CA VAL A 375 33.70 -6.13 11.13
C VAL A 375 34.54 -4.89 10.77
N LEU A 376 34.66 -3.92 11.68
CA LEU A 376 35.46 -2.70 11.45
C LEU A 376 36.94 -3.03 11.23
N ASN A 377 37.49 -3.99 11.99
CA ASN A 377 38.88 -4.43 11.86
C ASN A 377 39.14 -5.13 10.52
N GLU A 378 38.17 -5.89 10.01
CA GLU A 378 38.27 -6.52 8.67
C GLU A 378 38.44 -5.46 7.57
N PHE A 379 37.65 -4.38 7.60
CA PHE A 379 37.77 -3.29 6.62
C PHE A 379 39.03 -2.44 6.81
N THR A 380 39.48 -2.21 8.05
CA THR A 380 40.75 -1.50 8.32
C THR A 380 41.93 -2.29 7.78
N THR A 381 41.90 -3.62 7.92
CA THR A 381 42.91 -4.52 7.35
C THR A 381 42.88 -4.45 5.81
N LEU A 382 41.69 -4.46 5.21
CA LEU A 382 41.53 -4.32 3.76
C LEU A 382 42.08 -2.99 3.24
N GLU A 383 41.81 -1.87 3.91
CA GLU A 383 42.35 -0.55 3.56
C GLU A 383 43.87 -0.53 3.62
N THR A 384 44.44 -1.12 4.68
CA THR A 384 45.89 -1.27 4.83
C THR A 384 46.47 -2.05 3.66
N VAL A 385 45.90 -3.22 3.33
CA VAL A 385 46.35 -4.06 2.20
C VAL A 385 46.32 -3.28 0.89
N LEU A 386 45.22 -2.57 0.59
CA LEU A 386 45.09 -1.78 -0.62
C LEU A 386 46.09 -0.62 -0.70
N SER A 387 46.38 0.02 0.43
CA SER A 387 47.37 1.12 0.50
C SER A 387 48.81 0.63 0.32
N THR A 388 49.09 -0.63 0.67
CA THR A 388 50.40 -1.27 0.53
C THR A 388 50.59 -2.01 -0.80
N MET A 389 49.53 -2.18 -1.60
CA MET A 389 49.64 -2.80 -2.92
C MET A 389 50.34 -1.83 -3.89
N PRO A 390 51.35 -2.28 -4.65
CA PRO A 390 51.97 -1.45 -5.67
C PRO A 390 50.94 -1.05 -6.74
N PRO A 391 51.04 0.15 -7.35
CA PRO A 391 50.11 0.59 -8.38
C PRO A 391 50.06 -0.41 -9.54
N ALA A 392 48.87 -0.62 -10.12
CA ALA A 392 48.64 -1.62 -11.18
C ALA A 392 49.63 -1.51 -12.37
N SER A 393 50.15 -0.31 -12.64
CA SER A 393 51.18 -0.06 -13.66
C SER A 393 52.56 -0.65 -13.36
N GLU A 394 52.89 -0.84 -12.08
CA GLU A 394 54.16 -1.49 -11.66
C GLU A 394 54.01 -3.01 -11.69
N MET A 395 52.84 -3.53 -11.31
CA MET A 395 52.54 -4.96 -11.43
C MET A 395 52.49 -5.45 -12.89
N GLU A 396 52.00 -4.64 -13.84
CA GLU A 396 52.05 -4.99 -15.27
C GLU A 396 53.48 -4.97 -15.82
N LYS A 397 54.35 -4.08 -15.33
CA LYS A 397 55.77 -4.04 -15.70
C LYS A 397 56.52 -5.25 -15.15
N GLU A 398 56.34 -5.59 -13.87
CA GLU A 398 56.94 -6.80 -13.28
C GLU A 398 56.49 -8.07 -14.01
N LYS A 399 55.23 -8.14 -14.43
CA LYS A 399 54.71 -9.30 -15.18
C LYS A 399 55.32 -9.41 -16.58
N GLN A 400 55.46 -8.27 -17.28
CA GLN A 400 56.16 -8.21 -18.57
C GLN A 400 57.66 -8.51 -18.44
N GLU A 401 58.30 -8.08 -17.35
CA GLU A 401 59.71 -8.38 -17.07
C GLU A 401 59.92 -9.86 -16.72
N MET A 402 59.02 -10.48 -15.94
CA MET A 402 59.04 -11.93 -15.68
C MET A 402 58.83 -12.76 -16.96
N GLU A 403 57.87 -12.40 -17.82
CA GLU A 403 57.65 -13.06 -19.12
C GLU A 403 58.84 -12.90 -20.08
N GLN A 404 59.59 -11.79 -20.01
CA GLN A 404 60.83 -11.60 -20.78
C GLN A 404 62.02 -12.37 -20.22
N THR A 405 62.01 -12.70 -18.94
CA THR A 405 63.08 -13.47 -18.29
C THR A 405 62.89 -14.97 -18.55
N GLU A 406 61.64 -15.46 -18.53
CA GLU A 406 61.28 -16.85 -18.79
C GLU A 406 61.52 -17.26 -20.26
N ASN A 407 61.32 -16.34 -21.21
CA ASN A 407 61.65 -16.56 -22.63
C ASN A 407 63.16 -16.54 -22.93
N LYS A 408 64.00 -15.99 -22.04
CA LYS A 408 65.46 -16.02 -22.20
C LYS A 408 66.11 -17.30 -21.66
N GLU A 409 65.45 -17.99 -20.73
CA GLU A 409 65.94 -19.27 -20.19
C GLU A 409 65.53 -20.49 -21.03
N THR A 410 64.62 -20.32 -21.99
CA THR A 410 64.17 -21.39 -22.90
C THR A 410 64.92 -21.46 -24.22
N ASP A 411 65.73 -20.44 -24.55
CA ASP A 411 66.50 -20.33 -25.80
C ASP A 411 68.04 -20.49 -25.60
N GLY A 412 68.49 -20.91 -24.41
CA GLY A 412 69.89 -21.24 -24.09
C GLY A 412 70.02 -22.67 -23.60
#